data_AF-B9EBP6-F1
#
_entry.id   AF-B9EBP6-F1
#
_cell.length_a   1.000
_cell.length_b   1.000
_cell.length_c   1.000
_cell.angle_alpha   90.00
_cell.angle_beta   90.00
_cell.angle_gamma   90.00
#
_symmetry.space_group_name_H-M   'P 1'
#
loop_
_entity.id
_entity.type
_entity.pdbx_description
1 polymer ?
#
loop_
_entity_poly.entity_id
_entity_poly.type
_entity_poly.pdbx_seq_one_letter_code
_entity_poly.pdbx_strand_id
1 'polypeptide(L)'
;MVKMLKSLLNSELMKAVANRGIPEIEEETCDKCGTKNTYKVNDDGTRELVIKCDCHLRELVRADKKRMQQKKINYYFNQSLINPDLKKASFKNNDIDLEKASPEIYNAYKVASNFCKEFSKQNPKTIVIQGDTGTGKSFLAFSIARYLKDKGNTVLFIDNVELLSLIKASFNKKNDDTEEKIMRLVSEVDLLVLDDVGANKQTDWACEKLYEITNKRQGLNTIYTTNLDIINEMPSDFMLKRAYSRICNGATFLTLDGADRRMQ
;
A
#
# COMPACT_ATOMS: atom_id res chain seq x y z
N MET A 1 -26.72 -39.99 -17.95
CA MET A 1 -25.33 -39.49 -17.97
C MET A 1 -24.30 -40.55 -17.59
N VAL A 2 -24.41 -41.22 -16.43
CA VAL A 2 -23.43 -42.22 -15.93
C VAL A 2 -23.28 -43.47 -16.84
N LYS A 3 -24.33 -43.90 -17.54
CA LYS A 3 -24.24 -45.01 -18.52
C LYS A 3 -23.52 -44.64 -19.83
N MET A 4 -23.51 -43.35 -20.20
CA MET A 4 -22.94 -42.85 -21.46
C MET A 4 -21.43 -42.59 -21.36
N LEU A 5 -20.92 -42.32 -20.15
CA LEU A 5 -19.50 -42.12 -19.85
C LEU A 5 -18.69 -43.43 -19.76
N LYS A 6 -19.36 -44.58 -19.49
CA LYS A 6 -18.70 -45.89 -19.35
C LYS A 6 -18.16 -46.47 -20.67
N SER A 7 -18.67 -46.03 -21.82
CA SER A 7 -18.25 -46.55 -23.13
C SER A 7 -17.07 -45.79 -23.76
N LEU A 8 -16.60 -44.70 -23.13
CA LEU A 8 -15.60 -43.79 -23.71
C LEU A 8 -14.23 -43.83 -23.01
N LEU A 9 -14.06 -44.58 -21.91
CA LEU A 9 -12.83 -44.57 -21.10
C LEU A 9 -12.29 -45.99 -20.87
N ASN A 10 -11.03 -46.24 -21.23
CA ASN A 10 -10.28 -47.48 -21.02
C ASN A 10 -10.20 -47.83 -19.51
N SER A 11 -10.20 -49.13 -19.19
CA SER A 11 -9.98 -49.72 -17.87
C SER A 11 -8.82 -49.12 -17.05
N GLU A 12 -7.71 -48.70 -17.67
CA GLU A 12 -6.62 -48.00 -16.98
C GLU A 12 -7.02 -46.59 -16.53
N LEU A 13 -7.79 -45.88 -17.36
CA LEU A 13 -8.33 -44.58 -17.02
C LEU A 13 -9.37 -44.69 -15.90
N MET A 14 -10.19 -45.75 -15.93
CA MET A 14 -11.14 -46.06 -14.85
C MET A 14 -10.44 -46.42 -13.54
N LYS A 15 -9.32 -47.15 -13.58
CA LYS A 15 -8.47 -47.41 -12.40
C LYS A 15 -7.80 -46.13 -11.88
N ALA A 16 -7.32 -45.26 -12.77
CA ALA A 16 -6.72 -43.98 -12.40
C ALA A 16 -7.73 -43.00 -11.77
N VAL A 17 -8.98 -42.99 -12.24
CA VAL A 17 -10.08 -42.21 -11.64
C VAL A 17 -10.53 -42.83 -10.31
N ALA A 18 -10.64 -44.15 -10.22
CA ALA A 18 -11.03 -44.85 -8.98
C ALA A 18 -9.98 -44.69 -7.87
N ASN A 19 -8.68 -44.71 -8.20
CA ASN A 19 -7.59 -44.57 -7.24
C ASN A 19 -7.40 -43.14 -6.71
N ARG A 20 -7.96 -42.12 -7.38
CA ARG A 20 -7.82 -40.72 -6.94
C ARG A 20 -8.83 -40.30 -5.88
N GLY A 21 -9.79 -41.17 -5.54
CA GLY A 21 -10.92 -40.81 -4.69
C GLY A 21 -11.83 -39.77 -5.38
N ILE A 22 -13.09 -39.72 -4.98
CA ILE A 22 -13.91 -38.53 -5.29
C ILE A 22 -13.46 -37.49 -4.26
N PRO A 23 -12.97 -36.31 -4.68
CA PRO A 23 -12.61 -35.27 -3.72
C PRO A 23 -13.82 -34.95 -2.84
N GLU A 24 -13.59 -34.78 -1.55
CA GLU A 24 -14.65 -34.33 -0.65
C GLU A 24 -15.07 -32.91 -1.06
N ILE A 25 -16.38 -32.72 -1.18
CA ILE A 25 -16.97 -31.47 -1.64
C ILE A 25 -17.82 -30.90 -0.52
N GLU A 26 -17.59 -29.63 -0.21
CA GLU A 26 -18.42 -28.87 0.71
C GLU A 26 -19.17 -27.76 -0.03
N GLU A 27 -20.37 -27.44 0.44
CA GLU A 27 -21.17 -26.33 -0.07
C GLU A 27 -21.40 -25.29 1.03
N GLU A 28 -21.18 -24.02 0.71
CA GLU A 28 -21.55 -22.91 1.58
C GLU A 28 -22.42 -21.91 0.83
N THR A 29 -23.43 -21.39 1.50
CA THR A 29 -24.30 -20.35 0.95
C THR A 29 -23.60 -19.00 1.03
N CYS A 30 -23.54 -18.27 -0.09
CA CYS A 30 -23.00 -16.92 -0.09
C CYS A 30 -23.92 -15.96 0.69
N ASP A 31 -23.40 -15.30 1.72
CA ASP A 31 -24.14 -14.32 2.55
C ASP A 31 -24.69 -13.12 1.76
N LYS A 32 -24.16 -12.85 0.55
CA LYS A 32 -24.54 -11.69 -0.27
C LYS A 32 -25.66 -11.97 -1.27
N CYS A 33 -25.67 -13.15 -1.88
CA CYS A 33 -26.58 -13.47 -2.97
C CYS A 33 -27.36 -14.78 -2.77
N GLY A 34 -27.11 -15.51 -1.67
CA GLY A 34 -27.77 -16.78 -1.37
C GLY A 34 -27.40 -17.94 -2.29
N THR A 35 -26.51 -17.73 -3.26
CA THR A 35 -26.06 -18.79 -4.17
C THR A 35 -25.08 -19.71 -3.46
N LYS A 36 -25.19 -21.02 -3.70
CA LYS A 36 -24.25 -22.02 -3.20
C LYS A 36 -22.92 -21.91 -3.91
N ASN A 37 -21.86 -21.78 -3.13
CA ASN A 37 -20.48 -21.94 -3.53
C ASN A 37 -20.05 -23.37 -3.23
N THR A 38 -19.21 -23.95 -4.07
CA THR A 38 -18.74 -25.33 -3.92
C THR A 38 -17.23 -25.32 -3.71
N TYR A 39 -16.76 -26.02 -2.69
CA TYR A 39 -15.36 -26.15 -2.34
C TYR A 39 -14.91 -27.59 -2.49
N LYS A 40 -13.72 -27.78 -3.02
CA LYS A 40 -12.98 -29.03 -2.93
C LYS A 40 -12.17 -29.00 -1.63
N VAL A 41 -12.27 -30.04 -0.83
CA VAL A 41 -11.39 -30.25 0.33
C VAL A 41 -10.13 -30.97 -0.15
N ASN A 42 -8.97 -30.42 0.20
CA ASN A 42 -7.66 -31.01 -0.07
C ASN A 42 -7.25 -31.93 1.07
N ASP A 43 -6.27 -32.81 0.80
CA ASP A 43 -5.80 -33.82 1.75
C ASP A 43 -5.21 -33.21 3.05
N ASP A 44 -4.76 -31.95 3.01
CA ASP A 44 -4.24 -31.20 4.15
C ASP A 44 -5.34 -30.46 4.96
N GLY A 45 -6.61 -30.68 4.60
CA GLY A 45 -7.77 -30.02 5.20
C GLY A 45 -8.03 -28.61 4.69
N THR A 46 -7.21 -28.08 3.77
CA THR A 46 -7.49 -26.80 3.13
C THR A 46 -8.64 -26.93 2.13
N ARG A 47 -9.35 -25.83 1.88
CA ARG A 47 -10.49 -25.79 0.97
C ARG A 47 -10.18 -24.92 -0.23
N GLU A 48 -10.44 -25.42 -1.43
CA GLU A 48 -10.31 -24.70 -2.69
C GLU A 48 -11.69 -24.44 -3.29
N LEU A 49 -12.01 -23.17 -3.53
CA LEU A 49 -13.31 -22.80 -4.11
C LEU A 49 -13.38 -23.13 -5.61
N VAL A 50 -14.22 -24.09 -5.99
CA VAL A 50 -14.35 -24.61 -7.36
C VAL A 50 -15.53 -24.03 -8.12
N ILE A 51 -16.72 -23.94 -7.52
CA ILE A 51 -17.89 -23.27 -8.13
C ILE A 51 -18.14 -21.97 -7.38
N LYS A 52 -18.08 -20.87 -8.13
CA LYS A 52 -18.11 -19.50 -7.60
C LYS A 52 -19.39 -18.81 -8.01
N CYS A 53 -20.06 -18.18 -7.06
CA CYS A 53 -21.07 -17.18 -7.40
C CYS A 53 -20.43 -15.90 -7.98
N ASP A 54 -21.25 -15.10 -8.64
CA ASP A 54 -20.88 -13.80 -9.21
C ASP A 54 -20.22 -12.86 -8.20
N CYS A 55 -20.67 -12.85 -6.94
CA CYS A 55 -20.11 -12.01 -5.89
C CYS A 55 -18.63 -12.33 -5.67
N HIS A 56 -18.29 -13.62 -5.58
CA HIS A 56 -16.92 -14.08 -5.37
C HIS A 56 -16.04 -13.84 -6.60
N LEU A 57 -16.59 -14.04 -7.81
CA LEU A 57 -15.89 -13.72 -9.05
C LEU A 57 -15.55 -12.22 -9.16
N ARG A 58 -16.49 -11.34 -8.80
CA ARG A 58 -16.24 -9.88 -8.82
C ARG A 58 -15.16 -9.48 -7.83
N GLU A 59 -15.09 -10.11 -6.66
CA GLU A 59 -14.03 -9.88 -5.67
C GLU A 59 -12.66 -10.32 -6.19
N LEU A 60 -12.57 -11.50 -6.80
CA LEU A 60 -11.34 -11.99 -7.41
C LEU A 60 -10.86 -11.08 -8.54
N VAL A 61 -11.76 -10.63 -9.42
CA VAL A 61 -11.42 -9.69 -10.50
C VAL A 61 -10.95 -8.35 -9.94
N ARG A 62 -11.57 -7.84 -8.86
CA ARG A 62 -11.12 -6.61 -8.18
C ARG A 62 -9.73 -6.79 -7.58
N ALA A 63 -9.48 -7.91 -6.90
CA ALA A 63 -8.19 -8.23 -6.31
C ALA A 63 -7.10 -8.36 -7.40
N ASP A 64 -7.39 -9.03 -8.52
CA ASP A 64 -6.45 -9.15 -9.62
C ASP A 64 -6.14 -7.80 -10.29
N LYS A 65 -7.16 -6.95 -10.50
CA LYS A 65 -6.95 -5.58 -10.99
C LYS A 65 -6.01 -4.79 -10.07
N LYS A 66 -6.22 -4.84 -8.75
CA LYS A 66 -5.32 -4.20 -7.78
C LYS A 66 -3.91 -4.78 -7.84
N ARG A 67 -3.77 -6.11 -7.92
CA ARG A 67 -2.48 -6.79 -8.08
C ARG A 67 -1.74 -6.32 -9.35
N MET A 68 -2.45 -6.22 -10.46
CA MET A 68 -1.90 -5.74 -11.73
C MET A 68 -1.52 -4.25 -11.66
N GLN A 69 -2.33 -3.42 -11.00
CA GLN A 69 -1.99 -2.02 -10.75
C GLN A 69 -0.75 -1.89 -9.86
N GLN A 70 -0.63 -2.67 -8.78
CA GLN A 70 0.56 -2.70 -7.93
C GLN A 70 1.82 -3.12 -8.71
N LYS A 71 1.70 -4.10 -9.62
CA LYS A 71 2.82 -4.48 -10.51
C LYS A 71 3.26 -3.32 -11.40
N LYS A 72 2.32 -2.56 -11.96
CA LYS A 72 2.63 -1.35 -12.73
C LYS A 72 3.35 -0.32 -11.88
N ILE A 73 2.85 -0.03 -10.67
CA ILE A 73 3.50 0.89 -9.73
C ILE A 73 4.95 0.43 -9.47
N ASN A 74 5.15 -0.84 -9.10
CA ASN A 74 6.50 -1.36 -8.88
C ASN A 74 7.37 -1.18 -10.14
N TYR A 75 6.86 -1.50 -11.34
CA TYR A 75 7.62 -1.32 -12.59
C TYR A 75 8.09 0.14 -12.82
N TYR A 76 7.20 1.12 -12.67
CA TYR A 76 7.54 2.54 -12.86
C TYR A 76 8.49 3.08 -11.79
N PHE A 77 8.35 2.58 -10.56
CA PHE A 77 9.12 3.02 -9.40
C PHE A 77 10.19 2.00 -8.97
N ASN A 78 10.59 1.08 -9.86
CA ASN A 78 11.56 0.01 -9.55
C ASN A 78 12.97 0.55 -9.31
N GLN A 79 13.26 1.75 -9.83
CA GLN A 79 14.49 2.47 -9.51
C GLN A 79 14.43 3.14 -8.14
N SER A 80 13.28 3.09 -7.45
CA SER A 80 13.14 3.72 -6.14
C SER A 80 14.12 3.11 -5.16
N LEU A 81 15.07 3.91 -4.71
CA LEU A 81 16.12 3.54 -3.77
C LEU A 81 15.52 3.46 -2.36
N ILE A 82 14.67 2.46 -2.15
CA ILE A 82 14.25 2.09 -0.80
C ILE A 82 15.49 1.54 -0.09
N ASN A 83 15.94 2.27 0.92
CA ASN A 83 17.02 1.85 1.80
C ASN A 83 16.78 0.37 2.22
N PRO A 84 17.74 -0.54 2.00
CA PRO A 84 17.60 -1.95 2.38
C PRO A 84 17.14 -2.18 3.83
N ASP A 85 17.51 -1.30 4.76
CA ASP A 85 17.09 -1.40 6.16
C ASP A 85 15.58 -1.15 6.34
N LEU A 86 14.97 -0.28 5.52
CA LEU A 86 13.51 -0.10 5.51
C LEU A 86 12.79 -1.38 5.08
N LYS A 87 13.41 -2.26 4.28
CA LYS A 87 12.78 -3.53 3.88
C LYS A 87 12.58 -4.49 5.05
N LYS A 88 13.31 -4.30 6.16
CA LYS A 88 13.10 -5.03 7.40
C LYS A 88 11.96 -4.46 8.23
N ALA A 89 11.46 -3.26 7.90
CA ALA A 89 10.43 -2.62 8.68
C ALA A 89 9.10 -3.39 8.65
N SER A 90 8.56 -3.62 9.84
CA SER A 90 7.23 -4.16 10.07
C SER A 90 6.76 -3.85 11.48
N PHE A 91 5.44 -3.84 11.69
CA PHE A 91 4.88 -3.76 13.05
C PHE A 91 5.25 -4.96 13.94
N LYS A 92 5.77 -6.05 13.38
CA LYS A 92 6.05 -7.30 14.10
C LYS A 92 7.50 -7.41 14.59
N ASN A 93 8.41 -6.63 14.03
CA ASN A 93 9.84 -6.85 14.23
C ASN A 93 10.40 -6.27 15.54
N ASN A 94 9.54 -5.81 16.46
CA ASN A 94 9.93 -5.28 17.77
C ASN A 94 11.07 -4.24 17.70
N ASP A 95 11.20 -3.52 16.58
CA ASP A 95 12.25 -2.49 16.42
C ASP A 95 12.09 -1.32 17.40
N ILE A 96 10.93 -1.27 18.07
CA ILE A 96 10.71 -0.45 19.25
C ILE A 96 10.24 -1.35 20.39
N ASP A 97 10.98 -1.29 21.49
CA ASP A 97 10.48 -1.71 22.80
C ASP A 97 9.42 -0.70 23.26
N LEU A 98 8.16 -0.97 22.92
CA LEU A 98 7.03 -0.09 23.23
C LEU A 98 6.84 0.10 24.75
N GLU A 99 7.37 -0.80 25.58
CA GLU A 99 7.33 -0.68 27.04
C GLU A 99 8.32 0.38 27.56
N LYS A 100 9.40 0.64 26.81
CA LYS A 100 10.41 1.66 27.11
C LYS A 100 10.29 2.91 26.24
N ALA A 101 9.38 2.91 25.27
CA ALA A 101 9.15 4.04 24.39
C ALA A 101 8.58 5.23 25.17
N SER A 102 8.91 6.46 24.73
CA SER A 102 8.24 7.64 25.27
C SER A 102 6.73 7.58 24.98
N PRO A 103 5.88 8.26 25.77
CA PRO A 103 4.45 8.32 25.52
C PRO A 103 4.10 8.77 24.09
N GLU A 104 4.88 9.69 23.51
CA GLU A 104 4.71 10.23 22.16
C GLU A 104 4.95 9.14 21.11
N ILE A 105 6.08 8.41 21.22
CA ILE A 105 6.41 7.30 20.32
C ILE A 105 5.36 6.19 20.44
N TYR A 106 4.97 5.82 21.66
CA TYR A 106 3.94 4.81 21.88
C TYR A 106 2.62 5.22 21.22
N ASN A 107 2.19 6.48 21.41
CA ASN A 107 0.97 7.01 20.80
C ASN A 107 1.07 7.03 19.27
N ALA A 108 2.21 7.42 18.70
CA ALA A 108 2.43 7.39 17.26
C ALA A 108 2.23 5.98 16.67
N TYR A 109 2.81 4.96 17.30
CA TYR A 109 2.66 3.56 16.89
C TYR A 109 1.22 3.05 17.07
N LYS A 110 0.56 3.43 18.16
CA LYS A 110 -0.85 3.09 18.41
C LYS A 110 -1.76 3.68 17.32
N VAL A 111 -1.61 4.96 17.00
CA VAL A 111 -2.39 5.63 15.96
C VAL A 111 -2.10 5.03 14.58
N ALA A 112 -0.83 4.76 14.25
CA ALA A 112 -0.44 4.08 13.02
C ALA A 112 -1.09 2.68 12.88
N SER A 113 -1.07 1.88 13.95
CA SER A 113 -1.74 0.57 14.00
C SER A 113 -3.25 0.71 13.79
N ASN A 114 -3.90 1.69 14.42
CA ASN A 114 -5.34 1.92 14.24
C ASN A 114 -5.66 2.40 12.82
N PHE A 115 -4.84 3.27 12.24
CA PHE A 115 -4.96 3.65 10.83
C PHE A 115 -4.92 2.44 9.91
N CYS A 116 -4.00 1.49 10.13
CA CYS A 116 -3.94 0.25 9.37
C CYS A 116 -5.20 -0.63 9.51
N LYS A 117 -5.78 -0.70 10.71
CA LYS A 117 -7.00 -1.50 10.98
C LYS A 117 -8.25 -0.87 10.37
N GLU A 118 -8.33 0.45 10.38
CA GLU A 118 -9.48 1.23 9.91
C GLU A 118 -9.31 1.75 8.48
N PHE A 119 -8.24 1.35 7.78
CA PHE A 119 -7.91 1.87 6.46
C PHE A 119 -9.09 1.72 5.48
N SER A 120 -9.53 2.83 4.93
CA SER A 120 -10.71 2.90 4.08
C SER A 120 -10.54 3.91 2.96
N LYS A 121 -11.05 3.58 1.78
CA LYS A 121 -11.14 4.54 0.66
C LYS A 121 -12.33 5.48 0.79
N GLN A 122 -13.35 5.07 1.55
CA GLN A 122 -14.56 5.85 1.78
C GLN A 122 -14.38 6.87 2.91
N ASN A 123 -13.46 6.60 3.84
CA ASN A 123 -13.06 7.53 4.89
C ASN A 123 -11.53 7.72 4.88
N PRO A 124 -11.01 8.45 3.89
CA PRO A 124 -9.58 8.64 3.71
C PRO A 124 -9.00 9.50 4.83
N LYS A 125 -7.81 9.15 5.31
CA LYS A 125 -7.09 9.91 6.34
C LYS A 125 -5.71 10.33 5.84
N THR A 126 -5.32 11.56 6.18
CA THR A 126 -3.96 12.05 5.99
C THR A 126 -3.20 11.94 7.30
N ILE A 127 -1.97 11.40 7.26
CA ILE A 127 -1.07 11.36 8.41
C ILE A 127 0.21 12.13 8.06
N VAL A 128 0.67 12.97 8.98
CA VAL A 128 1.98 13.59 8.90
C VAL A 128 2.82 13.02 10.04
N ILE A 129 3.96 12.42 9.70
CA ILE A 129 4.93 11.92 10.67
C ILE A 129 6.10 12.89 10.69
N GLN A 130 6.28 13.61 11.79
CA GLN A 130 7.29 14.66 11.92
C GLN A 130 8.23 14.40 13.10
N GLY A 131 9.37 15.09 13.12
CA GLY A 131 10.36 15.01 14.20
C GLY A 131 11.79 14.90 13.68
N ASP A 132 12.76 14.72 14.57
CA ASP A 132 14.19 14.79 14.25
C ASP A 132 14.70 13.68 13.31
N THR A 133 15.85 13.92 12.67
CA THR A 133 16.49 12.94 11.79
C THR A 133 16.85 11.67 12.56
N GLY A 134 16.59 10.50 11.96
CA GLY A 134 16.99 9.21 12.56
C GLY A 134 16.05 8.64 13.63
N THR A 135 14.92 9.30 13.92
CA THR A 135 13.95 8.86 14.95
C THR A 135 13.00 7.74 14.51
N GLY A 136 13.04 7.34 13.23
CA GLY A 136 12.26 6.22 12.69
C GLY A 136 10.99 6.58 11.93
N LYS A 137 10.84 7.82 11.46
CA LYS A 137 9.68 8.28 10.66
C LYS A 137 9.44 7.45 9.40
N SER A 138 10.45 7.36 8.53
CA SER A 138 10.41 6.53 7.31
C SER A 138 10.13 5.06 7.63
N PHE A 139 10.63 4.58 8.77
CA PHE A 139 10.43 3.20 9.23
C PHE A 139 8.97 2.91 9.59
N LEU A 140 8.34 3.81 10.37
CA LEU A 140 6.92 3.70 10.71
C LEU A 140 6.05 3.83 9.46
N ALA A 141 6.35 4.81 8.59
CA ALA A 141 5.64 5.02 7.33
C ALA A 141 5.73 3.79 6.41
N PHE A 142 6.92 3.19 6.29
CA PHE A 142 7.12 1.97 5.51
C PHE A 142 6.41 0.76 6.12
N SER A 143 6.39 0.65 7.45
CA SER A 143 5.65 -0.42 8.15
C SER A 143 4.15 -0.37 7.85
N ILE A 144 3.56 0.82 7.84
CA ILE A 144 2.17 1.05 7.42
C ILE A 144 1.98 0.65 5.95
N ALA A 145 2.86 1.16 5.07
CA ALA A 145 2.81 0.90 3.63
C ALA A 145 2.86 -0.61 3.33
N ARG A 146 3.79 -1.32 3.96
CA ARG A 146 3.95 -2.77 3.84
C ARG A 146 2.71 -3.51 4.30
N TYR A 147 2.21 -3.20 5.50
CA TYR A 147 1.02 -3.85 6.04
C TYR A 147 -0.18 -3.71 5.10
N LEU A 148 -0.41 -2.50 4.56
CA LEU A 148 -1.56 -2.24 3.67
C LEU A 148 -1.38 -2.86 2.28
N LYS A 149 -0.15 -2.91 1.78
CA LYS A 149 0.19 -3.63 0.55
C LYS A 149 -0.05 -5.13 0.69
N ASP A 150 0.33 -5.73 1.81
CA ASP A 150 0.11 -7.15 2.11
C ASP A 150 -1.39 -7.47 2.27
N LYS A 151 -2.21 -6.47 2.64
CA LYS A 151 -3.69 -6.55 2.62
C LYS A 151 -4.30 -6.35 1.23
N GLY A 152 -3.50 -6.25 0.18
CA GLY A 152 -3.95 -6.17 -1.21
C GLY A 152 -4.36 -4.76 -1.67
N ASN A 153 -3.98 -3.70 -0.94
CA ASN A 153 -4.15 -2.33 -1.38
C ASN A 153 -3.02 -1.90 -2.31
N THR A 154 -3.31 -0.97 -3.22
CA THR A 154 -2.24 -0.36 -4.03
C THR A 154 -1.51 0.71 -3.22
N VAL A 155 -0.20 0.55 -3.09
CA VAL A 155 0.64 1.41 -2.25
C VAL A 155 1.84 1.88 -3.05
N LEU A 156 2.12 3.18 -2.98
CA LEU A 156 3.35 3.79 -3.44
C LEU A 156 4.06 4.41 -2.24
N PHE A 157 5.25 3.91 -1.93
CA PHE A 157 6.19 4.55 -1.01
C PHE A 157 7.34 5.10 -1.84
N ILE A 158 7.62 6.40 -1.72
CA ILE A 158 8.68 7.05 -2.47
C ILE A 158 9.21 8.27 -1.71
N ASP A 159 10.52 8.49 -1.81
CA ASP A 159 11.16 9.73 -1.36
C ASP A 159 10.76 10.93 -2.25
N ASN A 160 10.53 12.10 -1.66
CA ASN A 160 10.09 13.27 -2.40
C ASN A 160 11.10 13.71 -3.49
N VAL A 161 12.40 13.69 -3.19
CA VAL A 161 13.46 14.05 -4.15
C VAL A 161 13.50 13.05 -5.29
N GLU A 162 13.35 11.77 -4.97
CA GLU A 162 13.32 10.71 -5.96
C GLU A 162 12.11 10.81 -6.91
N LEU A 163 10.91 11.06 -6.37
CA LEU A 163 9.73 11.27 -7.19
C LEU A 163 9.92 12.45 -8.16
N LEU A 164 10.45 13.56 -7.66
CA LEU A 164 10.78 14.73 -8.49
C LEU A 164 11.83 14.40 -9.56
N SER A 165 12.84 13.59 -9.25
CA SER A 165 13.84 13.13 -10.21
C SER A 165 13.22 12.28 -11.33
N LEU A 166 12.32 11.34 -10.99
CA LEU A 166 11.60 10.52 -11.96
C LEU A 166 10.72 11.37 -12.89
N ILE A 167 10.04 12.38 -12.34
CA ILE A 167 9.24 13.32 -13.14
C ILE A 167 10.17 14.10 -14.10
N LYS A 168 11.29 14.66 -13.63
CA LYS A 168 12.25 15.36 -14.51
C LYS A 168 12.80 14.45 -15.60
N ALA A 169 13.14 13.21 -15.27
CA ALA A 169 13.69 12.25 -16.22
C ALA A 169 12.69 11.89 -17.33
N SER A 170 11.38 11.97 -17.06
CA SER A 170 10.33 11.71 -18.05
C SER A 170 10.34 12.70 -19.22
N PHE A 171 10.83 13.94 -19.02
CA PHE A 171 10.90 14.96 -20.08
C PHE A 171 11.86 14.61 -21.22
N ASN A 172 12.89 13.80 -20.94
CA ASN A 172 13.91 13.42 -21.91
C ASN A 172 13.57 12.13 -22.66
N LYS A 173 12.47 11.45 -22.31
CA LYS A 173 12.08 10.19 -22.95
C LYS A 173 11.09 10.48 -24.09
N LYS A 174 11.40 10.00 -25.30
CA LYS A 174 10.48 10.00 -26.46
C LYS A 174 9.41 8.90 -26.41
N ASN A 175 9.42 8.06 -25.37
CA ASN A 175 8.55 6.90 -25.21
C ASN A 175 7.36 7.18 -24.27
N ASP A 176 6.50 6.16 -24.14
CA ASP A 176 5.29 6.12 -23.32
C ASP A 176 5.45 6.52 -21.83
N ASP A 177 6.63 6.67 -21.25
CA ASP A 177 6.82 7.06 -19.84
C ASP A 177 6.71 8.58 -19.67
N THR A 178 5.49 9.13 -19.72
CA THR A 178 5.25 10.57 -19.56
C THR A 178 5.08 10.97 -18.09
N GLU A 179 5.37 12.23 -17.78
CA GLU A 179 5.01 12.87 -16.51
C GLU A 179 3.55 12.57 -16.13
N GLU A 180 2.64 12.66 -17.11
CA GLU A 180 1.21 12.39 -16.90
C GLU A 180 0.97 10.98 -16.34
N LYS A 181 1.68 9.96 -16.83
CA LYS A 181 1.54 8.58 -16.33
C LYS A 181 2.09 8.45 -14.91
N ILE A 182 3.21 9.08 -14.59
CA ILE A 182 3.76 9.09 -13.22
C ILE A 182 2.75 9.76 -12.27
N MET A 183 2.26 10.95 -12.62
CA MET A 183 1.29 11.70 -11.82
C MET A 183 -0.03 10.92 -11.67
N ARG A 184 -0.46 10.21 -12.70
CA ARG A 184 -1.63 9.33 -12.65
C ARG A 184 -1.42 8.20 -11.64
N LEU A 185 -0.29 7.49 -11.69
CA LEU A 185 0.03 6.42 -10.74
C LEU A 185 0.07 6.95 -9.30
N VAL A 186 0.72 8.09 -9.07
CA VAL A 186 0.77 8.76 -7.75
C VAL A 186 -0.63 9.10 -7.27
N SER A 187 -1.53 9.56 -8.14
CA SER A 187 -2.89 9.94 -7.75
C SER A 187 -3.82 8.74 -7.49
N GLU A 188 -3.67 7.64 -8.22
CA GLU A 188 -4.61 6.51 -8.22
C GLU A 188 -4.32 5.42 -7.16
N VAL A 189 -3.17 5.48 -6.47
CA VAL A 189 -2.86 4.51 -5.40
C VAL A 189 -3.83 4.64 -4.23
N ASP A 190 -4.19 3.50 -3.61
CA ASP A 190 -5.01 3.48 -2.41
C ASP A 190 -4.30 4.21 -1.26
N LEU A 191 -2.97 4.06 -1.12
CA LEU A 191 -2.11 4.79 -0.19
C LEU A 191 -0.87 5.35 -0.92
N LEU A 192 -0.64 6.65 -0.76
CA LEU A 192 0.63 7.29 -1.09
C LEU A 192 1.40 7.56 0.19
N VAL A 193 2.68 7.17 0.24
CA VAL A 193 3.63 7.61 1.25
C VAL A 193 4.70 8.43 0.53
N LEU A 194 4.75 9.71 0.85
CA LEU A 194 5.75 10.64 0.36
C LEU A 194 6.74 10.91 1.50
N ASP A 195 7.91 10.29 1.41
CA ASP A 195 8.95 10.35 2.43
C ASP A 195 9.80 11.64 2.27
N ASP A 196 10.26 12.17 3.40
CA ASP A 196 11.21 13.29 3.52
C ASP A 196 10.78 14.59 2.81
N VAL A 197 9.51 14.97 2.98
CA VAL A 197 8.98 16.25 2.47
C VAL A 197 9.64 17.41 3.19
N GLY A 198 10.20 18.34 2.39
CA GLY A 198 10.76 19.59 2.90
C GLY A 198 12.21 19.52 3.35
N ALA A 199 12.88 18.37 3.26
CA ALA A 199 14.27 18.22 3.71
C ALA A 199 15.34 19.00 2.90
N ASN A 200 14.98 19.58 1.74
CA ASN A 200 15.93 20.26 0.85
C ASN A 200 15.40 21.64 0.41
N LYS A 201 16.31 22.54 -0.01
CA LYS A 201 15.94 23.79 -0.71
C LYS A 201 15.18 23.42 -1.99
N GLN A 202 13.86 23.66 -1.96
CA GLN A 202 12.99 23.39 -3.09
C GLN A 202 13.19 24.49 -4.14
N THR A 203 13.45 24.10 -5.39
CA THR A 203 13.31 25.00 -6.55
C THR A 203 11.83 25.32 -6.78
N ASP A 204 11.48 26.46 -7.40
CA ASP A 204 10.09 26.82 -7.73
C ASP A 204 9.32 25.66 -8.40
N TRP A 205 9.95 25.00 -9.39
CA TRP A 205 9.38 23.83 -10.06
C TRP A 205 9.07 22.66 -9.09
N ALA A 206 9.90 22.45 -8.06
CA ALA A 206 9.68 21.41 -7.07
C ALA A 206 8.53 21.77 -6.13
N CYS A 207 8.41 23.04 -5.74
CA CYS A 207 7.26 23.56 -5.00
C CYS A 207 5.96 23.40 -5.79
N GLU A 208 5.98 23.72 -7.09
CA GLU A 208 4.83 23.54 -8.00
C GLU A 208 4.41 22.07 -8.09
N LYS A 209 5.36 21.14 -8.27
CA LYS A 209 5.06 19.71 -8.36
C LYS A 209 4.56 19.14 -7.05
N LEU A 210 5.14 19.53 -5.91
CA LEU A 210 4.64 19.13 -4.61
C LEU A 210 3.21 19.66 -4.38
N TYR A 211 2.92 20.90 -4.76
CA TYR A 211 1.56 21.43 -4.74
C TYR A 211 0.62 20.63 -5.64
N GLU A 212 1.03 20.29 -6.86
CA GLU A 212 0.22 19.49 -7.78
C GLU A 212 -0.11 18.11 -7.19
N ILE A 213 0.89 17.42 -6.63
CA ILE A 213 0.74 16.10 -5.99
C ILE A 213 -0.22 16.22 -4.80
N THR A 214 0.05 17.12 -3.86
CA THR A 214 -0.76 17.30 -2.64
C THR A 214 -2.19 17.72 -2.96
N ASN A 215 -2.40 18.49 -4.03
CA ASN A 215 -3.72 18.89 -4.50
C ASN A 215 -4.47 17.72 -5.14
N LYS A 216 -3.84 16.92 -6.01
CA LYS A 216 -4.46 15.70 -6.59
C LYS A 216 -4.76 14.63 -5.54
N ARG A 217 -4.05 14.66 -4.40
CA ARG A 217 -4.21 13.73 -3.27
C ARG A 217 -5.14 14.23 -2.16
N GLN A 218 -5.78 15.41 -2.33
CA GLN A 218 -6.78 15.87 -1.37
C GLN A 218 -7.92 14.86 -1.25
N GLY A 219 -8.29 14.53 -0.01
CA GLY A 219 -9.32 13.52 0.25
C GLY A 219 -8.92 12.10 -0.16
N LEU A 220 -7.62 11.78 -0.22
CA LEU A 220 -7.11 10.43 -0.44
C LEU A 220 -6.10 10.05 0.65
N ASN A 221 -6.03 8.76 1.02
CA ASN A 221 -5.16 8.31 2.11
C ASN A 221 -3.69 8.61 1.80
N THR A 222 -3.07 9.53 2.53
CA THR A 222 -1.69 9.93 2.24
C THR A 222 -0.90 10.06 3.53
N ILE A 223 0.32 9.54 3.52
CA ILE A 223 1.27 9.71 4.61
C ILE A 223 2.41 10.59 4.10
N TYR A 224 2.74 11.61 4.87
CA TYR A 224 3.90 12.45 4.63
C TYR A 224 4.86 12.24 5.79
N THR A 225 6.16 12.13 5.52
CA THR A 225 7.17 12.29 6.57
C THR A 225 7.94 13.59 6.36
N THR A 226 8.37 14.23 7.44
CA THR A 226 9.12 15.49 7.35
C THR A 226 10.00 15.68 8.59
N ASN A 227 11.13 16.36 8.43
CA ASN A 227 11.94 16.83 9.56
C ASN A 227 11.59 18.27 9.98
N LEU A 228 10.61 18.89 9.30
CA LEU A 228 10.20 20.27 9.56
C LEU A 228 8.93 20.31 10.40
N ASP A 229 8.81 21.36 11.22
CA ASP A 229 7.54 21.68 11.87
C ASP A 229 6.65 22.44 10.90
N ILE A 230 6.01 21.73 9.97
CA ILE A 230 5.19 22.32 8.90
C ILE A 230 3.93 23.05 9.43
N ILE A 231 3.59 22.89 10.71
CA ILE A 231 2.48 23.62 11.35
C ILE A 231 2.93 25.04 11.69
N ASN A 232 4.11 25.15 12.32
CA ASN A 232 4.59 26.42 12.86
C ASN A 232 5.54 27.15 11.90
N GLU A 233 6.20 26.43 11.01
CA GLU A 233 7.18 26.98 10.06
C GLU A 233 6.56 27.12 8.67
N MET A 234 5.99 28.31 8.42
CA MET A 234 5.44 28.64 7.11
C MET A 234 6.53 29.12 6.15
N PRO A 235 6.69 28.49 4.98
CA PRO A 235 7.68 28.90 3.99
C PRO A 235 7.28 30.23 3.32
N SER A 236 8.28 30.98 2.86
CA SER A 236 8.08 32.21 2.08
C SER A 236 7.58 31.93 0.66
N ASP A 237 7.94 30.77 0.10
CA ASP A 237 7.48 30.33 -1.22
C ASP A 237 5.97 30.09 -1.22
N PHE A 238 5.27 30.74 -2.16
CA PHE A 238 3.80 30.70 -2.24
C PHE A 238 3.27 29.31 -2.58
N MET A 239 3.93 28.57 -3.47
CA MET A 239 3.49 27.24 -3.89
C MET A 239 3.74 26.21 -2.78
N LEU A 240 4.88 26.30 -2.09
CA LEU A 240 5.19 25.46 -0.95
C LEU A 240 4.21 25.71 0.20
N LYS A 241 3.86 26.98 0.47
CA LYS A 241 2.84 27.35 1.45
C LYS A 241 1.48 26.72 1.12
N ARG A 242 1.08 26.73 -0.16
CA ARG A 242 -0.15 26.05 -0.59
C ARG A 242 -0.06 24.54 -0.44
N ALA A 243 1.08 23.93 -0.76
CA ALA A 243 1.29 22.50 -0.57
C ALA A 243 1.16 22.11 0.91
N TYR A 244 1.77 22.88 1.82
CA TYR A 244 1.66 22.64 3.27
C TYR A 244 0.22 22.80 3.77
N SER A 245 -0.49 23.83 3.31
CA SER A 245 -1.92 23.99 3.61
C SER A 245 -2.74 22.77 3.17
N ARG A 246 -2.41 22.15 2.02
CA ARG A 246 -3.05 20.92 1.53
C ARG A 246 -2.65 19.69 2.35
N ILE A 247 -1.39 19.60 2.77
CA ILE A 247 -0.89 18.51 3.62
C ILE A 247 -1.57 18.56 4.98
N CYS A 248 -1.64 19.72 5.63
CA CYS A 248 -2.15 19.88 6.99
C CYS A 248 -3.68 19.78 7.08
N ASN A 249 -4.40 19.93 5.97
CA ASN A 249 -5.86 19.91 5.94
C ASN A 249 -6.43 18.55 6.42
N GLY A 250 -6.99 18.53 7.63
CA GLY A 250 -7.55 17.32 8.25
C GLY A 250 -6.52 16.25 8.59
N ALA A 251 -5.23 16.60 8.64
CA ALA A 251 -4.17 15.66 8.93
C ALA A 251 -4.07 15.31 10.41
N THR A 252 -3.77 14.04 10.68
CA THR A 252 -3.33 13.59 12.00
C THR A 252 -1.81 13.68 12.09
N PHE A 253 -1.29 14.41 13.08
CA PHE A 253 0.14 14.58 13.28
C PHE A 253 0.68 13.57 14.28
N LEU A 254 1.76 12.88 13.91
CA LEU A 254 2.50 11.95 14.75
C LEU A 254 3.93 12.48 14.91
N THR A 255 4.29 12.82 16.14
CA THR A 255 5.65 13.30 16.44
C THR A 255 6.52 12.12 16.89
N LEU A 256 7.68 11.97 16.26
CA LEU A 256 8.72 11.03 16.61
C LEU A 256 10.01 11.82 16.88
N ASP A 257 10.20 12.21 18.13
CA ASP A 257 11.41 12.90 18.60
C ASP A 257 12.23 11.96 19.49
N GLY A 258 13.53 12.20 19.56
CA GLY A 258 14.47 11.41 20.36
C GLY A 258 15.82 11.21 19.68
N ALA A 259 16.63 10.32 20.23
CA ALA A 259 17.96 10.04 19.71
C ALA A 259 17.93 9.41 18.30
N ASP A 260 18.94 9.74 17.48
CA ASP A 260 19.15 9.09 16.19
C ASP A 260 19.47 7.61 16.42
N ARG A 261 18.58 6.74 15.96
CA ARG A 261 18.67 5.29 16.15
C ARG A 261 19.65 4.63 15.20
N ARG A 262 20.12 5.35 14.18
CA ARG A 262 21.16 4.86 13.26
C ARG A 262 22.55 4.96 13.88
N MET A 263 22.69 5.70 14.99
CA MET A 263 23.95 5.92 15.69
C MET A 263 24.08 5.08 16.98
N GLN A 264 23.19 4.10 17.19
CA GLN A 264 23.14 3.22 18.36
C GLN A 264 23.61 1.81 18.03
#